data_AF-A0A6M3LKE5-F1
#
_entry.id   AF-A0A6M3LKE5-F1
#
_cell.length_a   1.000
_cell.length_b   1.000
_cell.length_c   1.000
_cell.angle_alpha   90.00
_cell.angle_beta   90.00
_cell.angle_gamma   90.00
#
_symmetry.space_group_name_H-M   'P 1'
#
loop_
_entity.id
_entity.type
_entity.pdbx_description
1 polymer ?
#
loop_
_entity_poly.entity_id
_entity_poly.type
_entity_poly.pdbx_seq_one_letter_code
_entity_poly.pdbx_strand_id
1 'polypeptide(L)'
;MMEIKFTKDYEFFRHDPPHNEGENVRTIVTIRDNKTGEERTYESYCIWDEDSQCPCTFIWEEGNYSCDCNRKIFFGQAMGEEYDDDETPCGDNAYSVKIVSKKNPSIVIYRDGYYELEATNERD
;
A
#
# COMPACT_ATOMS: atom_id res chain seq x y z
N MET A 1 -4.27 26.51 -4.84
CA MET A 1 -4.86 25.37 -4.11
C MET A 1 -5.11 24.30 -5.15
N MET A 2 -4.28 23.26 -5.16
CA MET A 2 -4.42 22.14 -6.09
C MET A 2 -5.26 21.09 -5.36
N GLU A 3 -6.47 20.82 -5.85
CA GLU A 3 -7.28 19.71 -5.33
C GLU A 3 -6.60 18.40 -5.73
N ILE A 4 -6.08 17.68 -4.75
CA ILE A 4 -5.62 16.30 -4.92
C ILE A 4 -6.90 15.45 -5.03
N LYS A 5 -7.12 14.86 -6.20
CA LYS A 5 -8.23 13.93 -6.43
C LYS A 5 -7.74 12.52 -6.12
N PHE A 6 -8.24 11.95 -5.04
CA PHE A 6 -8.10 10.54 -4.70
C PHE A 6 -8.87 9.70 -5.75
N THR A 7 -8.19 9.20 -6.79
CA THR A 7 -8.81 8.28 -7.74
C THR A 7 -8.76 6.86 -7.18
N LYS A 8 -9.79 6.54 -6.40
CA LYS A 8 -10.10 5.20 -5.94
C LYS A 8 -10.64 4.38 -7.12
N ASP A 9 -9.74 3.87 -7.97
CA ASP A 9 -10.09 3.06 -9.15
C ASP A 9 -10.44 1.62 -8.76
N TYR A 10 -11.54 1.43 -8.01
CA TYR A 10 -12.00 0.11 -7.54
C TYR A 10 -12.84 -0.66 -8.58
N GLU A 11 -13.00 -0.15 -9.81
CA GLU A 11 -13.84 -0.80 -10.83
C GLU A 11 -13.30 -2.16 -11.32
N PHE A 12 -12.05 -2.50 -11.02
CA PHE A 12 -11.36 -3.67 -11.57
C PHE A 12 -11.65 -5.00 -10.88
N PHE A 13 -12.12 -4.98 -9.63
CA PHE A 13 -12.45 -6.23 -8.89
C PHE A 13 -13.80 -6.84 -9.28
N ARG A 14 -14.59 -6.17 -10.14
CA ARG A 14 -15.90 -6.65 -10.61
C ARG A 14 -15.87 -7.97 -11.39
N HIS A 15 -14.70 -8.39 -11.86
CA HIS A 15 -14.52 -9.60 -12.67
C HIS A 15 -13.78 -10.73 -11.96
N ASP A 16 -13.36 -10.53 -10.71
CA ASP A 16 -12.87 -11.63 -9.90
C ASP A 16 -14.05 -12.51 -9.45
N PRO A 17 -13.85 -13.84 -9.32
CA PRO A 17 -14.87 -14.71 -8.74
C PRO A 17 -15.28 -14.19 -7.36
N PRO A 18 -16.52 -14.47 -6.92
CA PRO A 18 -17.03 -13.95 -5.66
C PRO A 18 -16.09 -14.32 -4.52
N HIS A 19 -15.65 -13.30 -3.80
CA HIS A 19 -14.92 -13.43 -2.54
C HIS A 19 -15.92 -13.43 -1.39
N ASN A 20 -15.57 -14.09 -0.28
CA ASN A 20 -16.33 -14.02 0.96
C ASN A 20 -15.69 -13.03 1.94
N GLU A 21 -16.48 -12.51 2.88
CA GLU A 21 -16.02 -11.66 3.98
C GLU A 21 -14.89 -12.36 4.74
N GLY A 22 -13.82 -11.63 5.03
CA GLY A 22 -12.67 -12.18 5.75
C GLY A 22 -11.72 -13.02 4.88
N GLU A 23 -12.00 -13.19 3.58
CA GLU A 23 -11.09 -13.88 2.68
C GLU A 23 -9.79 -13.09 2.50
N ASN A 24 -8.65 -13.78 2.55
CA ASN A 24 -7.34 -13.17 2.33
C ASN A 24 -7.04 -13.03 0.85
N VAL A 25 -7.04 -11.80 0.35
CA VAL A 25 -6.53 -11.44 -0.99
C VAL A 25 -5.02 -11.33 -0.93
N ARG A 26 -4.30 -12.14 -1.72
CA ARG A 26 -2.84 -12.07 -1.78
C ARG A 26 -2.37 -10.79 -2.47
N THR A 27 -1.44 -10.09 -1.83
CA THR A 27 -0.91 -8.81 -2.31
C THR A 27 0.60 -8.80 -2.35
N ILE A 28 1.14 -7.86 -3.11
CA ILE A 28 2.54 -7.48 -3.08
C ILE A 28 2.60 -6.06 -2.52
N VAL A 29 3.32 -5.88 -1.42
CA VAL A 29 3.52 -4.58 -0.76
C VAL A 29 4.91 -4.09 -1.09
N THR A 30 4.99 -2.90 -1.68
CA THR A 30 6.24 -2.17 -1.90
C THR A 30 6.27 -0.96 -0.96
N ILE A 31 7.31 -0.86 -0.15
CA ILE A 31 7.57 0.28 0.72
C ILE A 31 8.82 1.00 0.20
N ARG A 32 8.76 2.32 0.12
CA ARG A 32 9.85 3.18 -0.31
C ARG A 32 10.31 4.06 0.85
N ASP A 33 11.60 4.09 1.12
CA ASP A 33 12.21 5.15 1.92
C ASP A 33 12.30 6.42 1.06
N ASN A 34 11.61 7.49 1.46
CA ASN A 34 11.52 8.71 0.67
C ASN A 34 12.80 9.55 0.70
N LYS A 35 13.66 9.34 1.70
CA LYS A 35 14.94 10.03 1.83
C LYS A 35 15.99 9.42 0.91
N THR A 36 16.05 8.08 0.82
CA THR A 36 17.07 7.37 0.04
C THR A 36 16.58 6.97 -1.36
N GLY A 37 15.26 6.84 -1.53
CA GLY A 37 14.64 6.29 -2.73
C GLY A 37 14.68 4.76 -2.82
N GLU A 38 15.21 4.07 -1.81
CA GLU A 38 15.24 2.60 -1.78
C GLU A 38 13.83 2.04 -1.66
N GLU A 39 13.53 1.03 -2.49
CA GLU A 39 12.26 0.31 -2.47
C GLU A 39 12.49 -1.14 -2.05
N ARG A 40 11.64 -1.61 -1.14
CA ARG A 40 11.63 -3.00 -0.67
C ARG A 40 10.24 -3.58 -0.85
N THR A 41 10.20 -4.84 -1.27
CA THR A 41 8.94 -5.50 -1.64
C THR A 41 8.82 -6.85 -0.95
N TYR A 42 7.63 -7.14 -0.44
CA TYR A 42 7.32 -8.43 0.17
C TYR A 42 5.88 -8.86 -0.12
N GLU A 43 5.61 -10.15 0.00
CA GLU A 43 4.27 -10.70 -0.15
C GLU A 43 3.47 -10.51 1.14
N SER A 44 2.20 -10.13 1.00
CA SER A 44 1.28 -9.97 2.13
C SER A 44 -0.15 -10.37 1.72
N TYR A 45 -1.11 -9.98 2.54
CA TYR A 45 -2.53 -10.14 2.26
C TYR A 45 -3.32 -8.92 2.72
N CYS A 46 -4.40 -8.63 2.01
CA CYS A 46 -5.47 -7.74 2.46
C CYS A 46 -6.70 -8.60 2.74
N ILE A 47 -7.51 -8.18 3.69
CA ILE A 47 -8.80 -8.82 3.98
C ILE A 47 -9.81 -8.33 2.95
N TRP A 48 -10.62 -9.21 2.37
CA TRP A 48 -11.74 -8.80 1.53
C TRP A 48 -12.87 -8.15 2.35
N ASP A 49 -13.32 -6.98 1.91
CA ASP A 49 -14.48 -6.27 2.46
C ASP A 49 -15.68 -6.44 1.51
N GLU A 50 -16.72 -7.14 1.97
CA GLU A 50 -17.96 -7.38 1.19
C GLU A 50 -18.79 -6.11 0.99
N ASP A 51 -18.78 -5.18 1.94
CA ASP A 51 -19.56 -3.95 1.83
C ASP A 51 -18.99 -3.05 0.73
N SER A 52 -17.66 -2.96 0.67
CA SER A 52 -16.93 -2.18 -0.35
C SER A 52 -16.65 -2.95 -1.63
N GLN A 53 -16.82 -4.29 -1.62
CA GLN A 53 -16.48 -5.20 -2.71
C GLN A 53 -15.03 -5.02 -3.22
N CYS A 54 -14.10 -4.81 -2.30
CA CYS A 54 -12.68 -4.66 -2.59
C CYS A 54 -11.80 -5.12 -1.43
N PRO A 55 -10.48 -5.31 -1.64
CA PRO A 55 -9.56 -5.55 -0.53
C PRO A 55 -9.51 -4.35 0.41
N CYS A 56 -9.68 -4.59 1.71
CA CYS A 56 -9.65 -3.59 2.77
C CYS A 56 -8.25 -3.01 2.95
N THR A 57 -8.16 -1.69 2.84
CA THR A 57 -6.92 -0.90 2.94
C THR A 57 -6.81 -0.15 4.27
N PHE A 58 -7.83 -0.21 5.14
CA PHE A 58 -7.91 0.56 6.38
C PHE A 58 -6.64 0.44 7.24
N ILE A 59 -6.06 -0.75 7.38
CA ILE A 59 -4.87 -0.96 8.21
C ILE A 59 -3.67 -0.11 7.76
N TRP A 60 -3.60 0.20 6.45
CA TRP A 60 -2.56 1.00 5.81
C TRP A 60 -2.92 2.47 5.66
N GLU A 61 -4.21 2.79 5.50
CA GLU A 61 -4.74 4.15 5.37
C GLU A 61 -4.81 4.86 6.72
N GLU A 62 -5.47 4.25 7.70
CA GLU A 62 -5.81 4.90 8.97
C GLU A 62 -5.46 4.06 10.20
N GLY A 63 -5.17 2.77 10.00
CA GLY A 63 -4.84 1.84 11.07
C GLY A 63 -3.36 1.85 11.45
N ASN A 64 -2.93 0.80 12.14
CA ASN A 64 -1.58 0.75 12.71
C ASN A 64 -0.46 0.92 11.66
N TYR A 65 -0.65 0.52 10.41
CA TYR A 65 0.41 0.53 9.39
C TYR A 65 0.50 1.86 8.61
N SER A 66 -0.34 2.84 8.95
CA SER A 66 -0.30 4.18 8.36
C SER A 66 0.94 4.99 8.81
N CYS A 67 1.37 4.82 10.07
CA CYS A 67 2.51 5.54 10.66
C CYS A 67 3.86 5.10 10.08
N ASP A 68 4.73 6.07 9.77
CA ASP A 68 6.14 5.89 9.38
C ASP A 68 6.92 4.99 10.34
N CYS A 69 6.59 5.10 11.64
CA CYS A 69 7.16 4.27 12.69
C CYS A 69 6.97 2.77 12.42
N ASN A 70 5.77 2.36 11.99
CA ASN A 70 5.49 0.97 11.59
C ASN A 70 6.01 0.67 10.18
N ARG A 71 5.98 1.64 9.25
CA ARG A 71 6.50 1.45 7.88
C ARG A 71 7.98 1.12 7.86
N LYS A 72 8.81 1.73 8.72
CA LYS A 72 10.23 1.34 8.87
C LYS A 72 10.37 -0.12 9.29
N ILE A 73 9.54 -0.59 10.23
CA ILE A 73 9.58 -1.98 10.70
C ILE A 73 9.34 -2.92 9.53
N PHE A 74 8.29 -2.67 8.76
CA PHE A 74 7.99 -3.47 7.58
C PHE A 74 9.07 -3.37 6.50
N PHE A 75 9.68 -2.19 6.32
CA PHE A 75 10.79 -1.98 5.41
C PHE A 75 12.03 -2.81 5.82
N GLY A 76 12.38 -2.87 7.10
CA GLY A 76 13.44 -3.75 7.62
C GLY A 76 13.11 -5.23 7.43
N GLN A 77 11.91 -5.63 7.86
CA GLN A 77 11.43 -7.02 7.77
C GLN A 77 11.40 -7.57 6.34
N ALA A 78 11.15 -6.72 5.34
CA ALA A 78 11.16 -7.11 3.92
C ALA A 78 12.53 -7.69 3.47
N MET A 79 13.62 -7.36 4.16
CA MET A 79 14.97 -7.89 3.90
C MET A 79 15.39 -9.00 4.86
N GLY A 80 14.50 -9.43 5.76
CA GLY A 80 14.85 -10.34 6.85
C GLY A 80 15.79 -9.73 7.88
N GLU A 81 15.88 -8.40 7.93
CA GLU A 81 16.64 -7.69 8.96
C GLU A 81 15.90 -7.84 10.30
N GLU A 82 16.66 -8.08 11.37
CA GLU A 82 16.11 -8.03 12.73
C GLU A 82 15.69 -6.59 13.05
N TYR A 83 14.62 -6.45 13.82
CA TYR A 83 14.11 -5.16 14.24
C TYR A 83 15.19 -4.41 15.02
N ASP A 84 15.64 -3.28 14.44
CA ASP A 84 16.47 -2.30 15.14
C ASP A 84 15.54 -1.34 15.89
N ASP A 85 15.66 -1.31 17.22
CA ASP A 85 14.83 -0.52 18.13
C ASP A 85 15.17 0.98 18.11
N ASP A 86 15.91 1.43 17.11
CA ASP A 86 16.08 2.85 16.81
C ASP A 86 14.70 3.46 16.48
N GLU A 87 14.08 4.03 17.52
CA GLU A 87 12.79 4.69 17.51
C GLU A 87 12.70 5.62 16.31
N THR A 88 11.90 5.21 15.33
CA THR A 88 11.61 6.10 14.20
C THR A 88 10.48 7.00 14.60
N PRO A 89 10.66 8.33 14.48
CA PRO A 89 9.62 9.26 14.83
C PRO A 89 8.33 8.92 14.08
N CYS A 90 7.21 8.98 14.80
CA CYS A 90 5.91 8.91 14.15
C CYS A 90 5.76 10.05 13.13
N GLY A 91 5.12 9.75 12.02
CA GLY A 91 4.91 10.66 10.90
C GLY A 91 4.27 9.94 9.72
N ASP A 92 4.05 10.67 8.63
CA ASP A 92 3.31 10.18 7.46
C ASP A 92 4.08 10.39 6.13
N ASN A 93 5.35 10.81 6.19
CA ASN A 93 6.08 11.32 5.02
C ASN A 93 7.47 10.68 4.81
N ALA A 94 7.98 9.89 5.75
CA ALA A 94 9.27 9.23 5.61
C ALA A 94 9.20 8.03 4.67
N TYR A 95 8.05 7.35 4.60
CA TYR A 95 7.84 6.19 3.74
C TYR A 95 6.62 6.31 2.85
N SER A 96 6.74 5.86 1.60
CA SER A 96 5.61 5.69 0.67
C SER A 96 5.27 4.21 0.53
N VAL A 97 3.99 3.90 0.31
CA VAL A 97 3.50 2.51 0.19
C VAL A 97 2.75 2.33 -1.12
N LYS A 98 2.96 1.20 -1.78
CA LYS A 98 2.18 0.74 -2.94
C LYS A 98 1.82 -0.72 -2.73
N ILE A 99 0.53 -1.03 -2.83
CA ILE A 99 0.01 -2.40 -2.72
C ILE A 99 -0.66 -2.76 -4.02
N VAL A 100 -0.28 -3.91 -4.58
CA VAL A 100 -0.88 -4.44 -5.81
C VAL A 100 -1.39 -5.86 -5.58
N SER A 101 -2.37 -6.27 -6.40
CA SER A 101 -2.83 -7.67 -6.40
C SER A 101 -1.71 -8.59 -6.86
N LYS A 102 -1.46 -9.68 -6.12
CA LYS A 102 -0.50 -10.70 -6.54
C LYS A 102 -0.97 -11.44 -7.80
N LYS A 103 -2.28 -11.64 -7.93
CA LYS A 103 -2.90 -12.32 -9.09
C LYS A 103 -2.78 -11.49 -10.36
N ASN A 104 -2.94 -10.16 -10.23
CA ASN A 104 -2.77 -9.22 -11.33
C ASN A 104 -2.05 -7.95 -10.85
N PRO A 105 -0.72 -7.86 -10.98
CA PRO A 105 0.07 -6.73 -10.50
C PRO A 105 -0.25 -5.38 -11.14
N SER A 106 -1.03 -5.36 -12.23
CA SER A 106 -1.53 -4.11 -12.83
C SER A 106 -2.66 -3.49 -12.00
N ILE A 107 -3.29 -4.26 -11.11
CA ILE A 107 -4.32 -3.77 -10.20
C ILE A 107 -3.66 -3.22 -8.95
N VAL A 108 -3.75 -1.91 -8.79
CA VAL A 108 -3.32 -1.20 -7.60
C VAL A 108 -4.46 -1.23 -6.58
N ILE A 109 -4.17 -1.76 -5.40
CA ILE A 109 -5.10 -1.81 -4.28
C ILE A 109 -5.01 -0.54 -3.45
N TYR A 110 -3.77 -0.08 -3.21
CA TYR A 110 -3.49 1.07 -2.36
C TYR A 110 -2.21 1.77 -2.79
N ARG A 111 -2.18 3.10 -2.66
CA ARG A 111 -0.99 3.93 -2.79
C ARG A 111 -1.06 5.05 -1.77
N ASP A 112 0.09 5.39 -1.24
CA ASP A 112 0.28 6.55 -0.38
C ASP A 112 1.69 7.13 -0.56
N GLY A 113 1.82 8.44 -0.39
CA GLY A 113 3.04 9.21 -0.56
C GLY A 113 3.42 9.47 -2.02
N TYR A 114 4.71 9.41 -2.34
CA TYR A 114 5.27 9.86 -3.63
C TYR A 114 4.78 9.07 -4.85
N TYR A 115 4.11 7.93 -4.66
CA TYR A 115 3.50 7.15 -5.77
C TYR A 115 2.27 7.82 -6.41
N GLU A 116 1.73 8.87 -5.80
CA GLU A 116 0.65 9.69 -6.39
C GLU A 116 1.18 10.70 -7.42
N LEU A 117 2.45 11.09 -7.34
CA LEU A 117 3.02 12.14 -8.19
C LEU A 117 3.43 11.64 -9.59
N GLU A 118 3.53 10.32 -9.81
CA GLU A 118 3.94 9.75 -11.11
C GLU A 118 2.77 9.48 -12.07
N ALA A 119 1.52 9.76 -11.68
CA ALA A 119 0.33 9.40 -12.47
C ALA A 119 -0.12 10.43 -13.52
N THR A 120 0.60 11.53 -13.75
CA THR A 120 0.22 12.54 -14.78
C THR A 120 1.39 12.91 -15.69
N ASN A 121 1.82 11.95 -16.52
CA ASN A 121 2.39 12.29 -17.83
C ASN A 121 1.48 11.68 -18.89
N GLU A 122 0.28 12.25 -19.01
CA GLU A 122 -0.47 12.16 -20.26
C GLU A 122 0.44 12.70 -21.36
N ARG A 123 0.78 11.84 -22.32
CA ARG A 123 1.54 12.22 -23.51
C ARG A 123 0.64 13.16 -24.32
N ASP A 124 1.15 14.36 -24.58
CA ASP A 124 0.65 15.28 -25.62
C ASP A 124 0.52 14.58 -26.99
#